data_AF-A0A166QQV4-F1
#
_entry.id   AF-A0A166QQV4-F1
#
_cell.length_a   1.000
_cell.length_b   1.000
_cell.length_c   1.000
_cell.angle_alpha   90.00
_cell.angle_beta   90.00
_cell.angle_gamma   90.00
#
_symmetry.space_group_name_H-M   'P 1'
#
loop_
_entity.id
_entity.type
_entity.pdbx_description
1 polymer ?
#
loop_
_entity_poly.entity_id
_entity_poly.type
_entity_poly.pdbx_seq_one_letter_code
_entity_poly.pdbx_strand_id
1 'polypeptide(L)'
;FPKNSSGFLYLSSTTDKPQSAWEIRFRVTGSNAPRSFKSGADLLRPNHKPWHIPVRSLGNKQYTALWELLLQGGLVDGALVRLVEQ
;
A
#
# COMPACT_ATOMS: atom_id res chain seq x y z
N PHE A 1 -1.47 3.17 13.24
CA PHE A 1 -2.90 2.95 12.94
C PHE A 1 -3.74 3.27 14.16
N PRO A 2 -5.04 3.62 14.02
CA PRO A 2 -5.93 3.79 15.17
C PRO A 2 -5.86 2.60 16.11
N LYS A 3 -5.97 2.83 17.42
CA LYS A 3 -5.93 1.73 18.38
C LYS A 3 -7.07 0.75 18.09
N ASN A 4 -6.77 -0.55 18.11
CA ASN A 4 -7.71 -1.64 17.83
C ASN A 4 -8.26 -1.71 16.40
N SER A 5 -7.63 -1.06 15.41
CA SER A 5 -8.03 -1.25 14.01
C SER A 5 -7.53 -2.61 13.49
N SER A 6 -8.46 -3.45 13.02
CA SER A 6 -8.18 -4.61 12.16
C SER A 6 -8.18 -4.17 10.70
N GLY A 7 -7.35 -4.81 9.87
CA GLY A 7 -7.30 -4.47 8.45
C GLY A 7 -6.17 -5.12 7.69
N PHE A 8 -6.05 -4.73 6.43
CA PHE A 8 -5.06 -5.23 5.49
C PHE A 8 -4.38 -4.09 4.76
N LEU A 9 -3.06 -4.23 4.56
CA LEU A 9 -2.38 -3.45 3.52
C LEU A 9 -2.71 -4.08 2.16
N TYR A 10 -2.97 -3.23 1.17
CA TYR A 10 -3.21 -3.67 -0.20
C TYR A 10 -2.64 -2.68 -1.20
N LEU A 11 -2.29 -3.19 -2.37
CA LEU A 11 -1.81 -2.40 -3.50
C LEU A 11 -3.01 -1.85 -4.27
N SER A 12 -3.12 -0.53 -4.33
CA SER A 12 -4.13 0.18 -5.10
C SER A 12 -3.52 0.60 -6.43
N SER A 13 -3.80 -0.17 -7.48
CA SER A 13 -3.50 0.22 -8.86
C SER A 13 -4.69 0.99 -9.46
N THR A 14 -4.39 1.91 -10.36
CA THR A 14 -5.36 2.44 -11.30
C THR A 14 -4.96 1.90 -12.66
N THR A 15 -5.88 1.24 -13.36
CA THR A 15 -5.61 0.42 -14.55
C THR A 15 -4.82 1.15 -15.64
N ASP A 16 -4.89 2.48 -15.67
CA ASP A 16 -4.28 3.32 -16.70
C ASP A 16 -3.02 4.06 -16.21
N LYS A 17 -2.47 3.69 -15.05
CA LYS A 17 -1.31 4.37 -14.46
C LYS A 17 -0.11 3.43 -14.29
N PRO A 18 1.11 3.94 -14.54
CA PRO A 18 2.33 3.19 -14.29
C PRO A 18 2.45 2.81 -12.82
N GLN A 19 3.20 1.74 -12.51
CA GLN A 19 3.41 1.28 -11.13
C GLN A 19 4.01 2.34 -10.21
N SER A 20 4.74 3.32 -10.75
CA SER A 20 5.26 4.46 -9.99
C SER A 20 4.18 5.36 -9.37
N ALA A 21 2.96 5.33 -9.93
CA ALA A 21 1.78 6.04 -9.43
C ALA A 21 0.89 5.16 -8.54
N TRP A 22 1.25 3.89 -8.34
CA TRP A 22 0.51 3.00 -7.45
C TRP A 22 0.76 3.39 -5.99
N GLU A 23 -0.18 2.99 -5.14
CA GLU A 23 -0.19 3.32 -3.73
C GLU A 23 -0.44 2.06 -2.90
N ILE A 24 0.22 1.95 -1.76
CA ILE A 24 -0.18 1.02 -0.71
C ILE A 24 -1.18 1.73 0.19
N ARG A 25 -2.33 1.10 0.43
CA ARG A 25 -3.38 1.63 1.31
C ARG A 25 -3.66 0.65 2.43
N PHE A 26 -4.25 1.15 3.52
CA PHE A 26 -4.73 0.32 4.61
C PHE A 26 -6.26 0.27 4.59
N ARG A 27 -6.83 -0.91 4.40
CA ARG A 27 -8.27 -1.14 4.48
C ARG A 27 -8.64 -1.63 5.87
N VAL A 28 -9.40 -0.82 6.59
CA VAL A 28 -9.96 -1.17 7.90
C VAL A 28 -11.12 -2.16 7.71
N THR A 29 -11.11 -3.25 8.46
CA THR A 29 -12.11 -4.32 8.39
C THR A 29 -12.66 -4.64 9.77
N GLY A 30 -13.86 -5.22 9.82
CA GLY A 30 -14.47 -5.66 11.08
C GLY A 30 -13.82 -6.91 11.70
N SER A 31 -12.93 -7.59 10.98
CA SER A 31 -12.13 -8.72 11.48
C SER A 31 -10.91 -8.97 10.61
N ASN A 32 -10.00 -9.83 11.07
CA ASN A 32 -8.81 -10.27 10.32
C ASN A 32 -9.12 -11.37 9.28
N ALA A 33 -10.39 -11.76 9.08
CA ALA A 33 -10.75 -12.75 8.07
C ALA A 33 -10.70 -12.12 6.66
N PRO A 34 -10.06 -12.75 5.65
CA PRO A 34 -9.95 -12.21 4.30
C PRO A 34 -11.28 -11.82 3.65
N ARG A 35 -12.36 -12.56 3.94
CA ARG A 35 -13.72 -12.24 3.46
C ARG A 35 -14.22 -10.85 3.88
N SER A 36 -13.68 -10.30 4.97
CA SER A 36 -14.05 -8.97 5.48
C SER A 36 -13.43 -7.84 4.67
N PHE A 37 -12.47 -8.14 3.78
CA PHE A 37 -11.81 -7.14 2.96
C PHE A 37 -12.79 -6.38 2.08
N LYS A 38 -13.71 -7.08 1.40
CA LYS A 38 -14.65 -6.47 0.46
C LYS A 38 -15.61 -5.46 1.12
N SER A 39 -16.00 -5.72 2.37
CA SER A 39 -16.88 -4.83 3.14
C SER A 39 -16.13 -3.77 3.95
N GLY A 40 -14.79 -3.81 3.96
CA GLY A 40 -13.97 -2.82 4.67
C GLY A 40 -13.89 -1.49 3.93
N ALA A 41 -13.32 -0.47 4.59
CA ALA A 41 -13.13 0.86 4.03
C ALA A 41 -11.67 1.33 4.17
N ASP A 42 -11.21 2.19 3.28
CA ASP A 42 -9.88 2.77 3.38
C ASP A 42 -9.77 3.61 4.66
N LEU A 43 -8.65 3.47 5.37
CA LEU A 43 -8.29 4.38 6.43
C LEU A 43 -8.14 5.78 5.86
N LEU A 44 -8.81 6.76 6.46
CA LEU A 44 -8.76 8.15 6.03
C LEU A 44 -7.76 8.95 6.87
N ARG A 45 -7.11 9.91 6.22
CA ARG A 45 -6.39 11.00 6.87
C ARG A 45 -7.39 12.06 7.35
N PRO A 46 -6.98 13.01 8.22
CA PRO A 46 -7.87 14.09 8.70
C PRO A 46 -8.50 14.93 7.57
N ASN A 47 -7.89 14.97 6.39
CA ASN A 47 -8.43 15.65 5.20
C ASN A 47 -9.41 14.78 4.38
N HIS A 48 -9.93 13.70 4.96
CA HIS A 48 -10.85 12.74 4.34
C HIS A 48 -10.33 12.03 3.08
N LYS A 49 -9.04 12.15 2.76
CA LYS A 49 -8.41 11.36 1.69
C LYS A 49 -7.89 10.03 2.24
N PRO A 50 -7.87 8.96 1.45
CA PRO A 50 -7.22 7.71 1.83
C PRO A 50 -5.79 7.96 2.32
N TRP A 51 -5.44 7.31 3.42
CA TRP A 51 -4.07 7.12 3.84
C TRP A 51 -3.37 6.21 2.83
N HIS A 52 -2.15 6.58 2.45
CA HIS A 52 -1.37 5.82 1.49
C HIS A 52 0.13 5.95 1.72
N ILE A 53 0.88 4.99 1.19
CA ILE A 53 2.32 5.08 0.93
C ILE A 53 2.50 4.98 -0.59
N PRO A 54 3.06 6.01 -1.26
CA PRO A 54 3.38 5.90 -2.68
C PRO A 54 4.41 4.79 -2.93
N VAL A 55 4.23 3.94 -3.95
CA VAL A 55 5.19 2.86 -4.27
C VAL A 55 6.59 3.41 -4.53
N ARG A 56 6.70 4.59 -5.16
CA ARG A 56 7.99 5.28 -5.36
C ARG A 56 8.72 5.63 -4.06
N SER A 57 8.04 5.68 -2.91
CA SER A 57 8.66 5.96 -1.61
C SER A 57 9.26 4.71 -0.96
N LEU A 58 9.04 3.51 -1.51
CA LEU A 58 9.49 2.25 -0.92
C LEU A 58 11.00 2.03 -1.01
N GLY A 59 11.71 2.77 -1.87
CA GLY A 59 13.17 2.79 -1.91
C GLY A 59 13.82 3.42 -0.66
N ASN A 60 13.03 4.04 0.22
CA ASN A 60 13.52 4.58 1.49
C ASN A 60 13.73 3.47 2.53
N LYS A 61 14.83 3.54 3.31
CA LYS A 61 15.17 2.62 4.41
C LYS A 61 14.02 2.36 5.40
N GLN A 62 13.08 3.30 5.54
CA GLN A 62 11.92 3.12 6.41
C GLN A 62 10.97 1.99 5.97
N TYR A 63 10.95 1.66 4.67
CA TYR A 63 9.99 0.71 4.10
C TYR A 63 10.64 -0.54 3.50
N THR A 64 11.90 -0.83 3.83
CA THR A 64 12.66 -1.96 3.26
C THR A 64 11.91 -3.29 3.36
N ALA A 65 11.37 -3.64 4.53
CA ALA A 65 10.65 -4.90 4.72
C ALA A 65 9.39 -5.00 3.84
N LEU A 66 8.69 -3.87 3.63
CA LEU A 66 7.51 -3.82 2.77
C LEU A 66 7.90 -3.91 1.29
N TRP A 67 9.02 -3.30 0.91
CA TRP A 67 9.60 -3.41 -0.42
C TRP A 67 9.99 -4.87 -0.75
N GLU A 68 10.70 -5.54 0.15
CA GLU A 68 11.10 -6.95 0.00
C GLU A 68 9.89 -7.87 -0.15
N LEU A 69 8.85 -7.68 0.66
CA LEU A 69 7.61 -8.47 0.58
C LEU A 69 6.92 -8.33 -0.79
N LEU A 70 6.88 -7.11 -1.33
CA LEU A 70 6.26 -6.87 -2.63
C LEU A 70 7.08 -7.45 -3.79
N LEU A 71 8.41 -7.40 -3.70
CA LEU A 71 9.30 -8.04 -4.66
C LEU A 71 9.17 -9.56 -4.63
N GLN A 72 9.19 -10.17 -3.44
CA GLN A 72 9.02 -11.61 -3.28
C GLN A 72 7.65 -12.10 -3.79
N GLY A 73 6.62 -11.27 -3.65
CA GLY A 73 5.28 -11.54 -4.18
C GLY A 73 5.11 -11.28 -5.69
N GLY A 74 6.12 -10.76 -6.39
CA GLY A 74 6.03 -10.40 -7.81
C GLY A 74 5.04 -9.26 -8.09
N LEU A 75 4.71 -8.45 -7.09
CA LEU A 75 3.69 -7.39 -7.18
C LEU A 75 4.27 -6.07 -7.70
N VAL A 76 5.59 -5.90 -7.64
CA VAL A 76 6.33 -4.72 -8.10
C VAL A 76 7.61 -5.15 -8.81
N ASP A 77 8.06 -4.37 -9.80
CA ASP A 77 9.34 -4.57 -10.45
C ASP A 77 10.47 -3.88 -9.67
N GLY A 78 11.59 -4.57 -9.47
CA GLY A 78 12.81 -4.03 -8.85
C GLY A 78 13.36 -2.77 -9.54
N ALA A 79 13.06 -2.57 -10.82
CA ALA A 79 13.43 -1.39 -11.58
C ALA A 79 12.75 -0.10 -11.09
N LEU A 80 11.62 -0.18 -10.37
CA LEU A 80 10.89 1.00 -9.89
C LEU A 80 11.67 1.87 -8.91
N VAL A 81 12.59 1.30 -8.14
CA VAL A 81 13.42 2.05 -7.20
C VAL A 81 14.48 2.89 -7.91
N ARG A 82 14.95 2.44 -9.09
CA ARG A 82 16.00 3.15 -9.86
C ARG A 82 15.51 4.43 -10.54
N LEU A 83 14.20 4.61 -10.67
CA LEU A 83 13.59 5.81 -11.26
C LEU A 83 13.49 6.99 -10.30
N VAL A 84 13.82 6.80 -9.02
CA VAL A 84 13.67 7.83 -7.98
C VAL A 84 15.01 8.51 -7.64
N GLU A 85 16.12 7.98 -8.14
CA GLU A 85 17.49 8.50 -7.92
C GLU A 85 18.03 9.33 -9.11
N GLN A 86 17.17 9.80 -10.03
CA GLN A 86 17.55 10.71 -11.13
C GLN A 86 16.95 12.10 -10.95
#